data_AF-A0A8J5Q355-F1
#
_entry.id   AF-A0A8J5Q355-F1
#
_cell.length_a   1.000
_cell.length_b   1.000
_cell.length_c   1.000
_cell.angle_alpha   90.00
_cell.angle_beta   90.00
_cell.angle_gamma   90.00
#
_symmetry.space_group_name_H-M   'P 1'
#
loop_
_entity.id
_entity.type
_entity.pdbx_description
1 polymer ?
#
loop_
_entity_poly.entity_id
_entity_poly.type
_entity_poly.pdbx_seq_one_letter_code
_entity_poly.pdbx_strand_id
1 'polypeptide(L)'
;MLCKEFHWYSAEEGGLLGSIDVFSQYSARKEVVVGMLQQDMTGYTAGTKKEGVEPHFGLITDYTSVELNNFLKLLINTYNSIPYQESSCGYACSDHRSRNLLPIGSRKN
;
A
#
# COMPACT_ATOMS: atom_id res chain seq x y z
N MET A 1 17.05 15.42 -4.06
CA MET A 1 16.20 14.90 -5.16
C MET A 1 15.32 13.77 -4.62
N LEU A 2 14.08 13.61 -5.10
CA LEU A 2 13.23 12.45 -4.81
C LEU A 2 13.21 11.56 -6.06
N CYS A 3 13.45 10.26 -5.90
CA CYS A 3 13.33 9.26 -6.97
C CYS A 3 11.92 8.65 -6.92
N LYS A 4 11.33 8.34 -8.08
CA LYS A 4 10.08 7.60 -8.20
C LYS A 4 10.36 6.27 -8.88
N GLU A 5 9.81 5.20 -8.35
CA GLU A 5 9.98 3.86 -8.88
C GLU A 5 8.61 3.21 -9.05
N PHE A 6 8.48 2.39 -10.10
CA PHE A 6 7.28 1.61 -10.39
C PHE A 6 7.68 0.14 -10.35
N HIS A 7 7.04 -0.63 -9.49
CA HIS A 7 7.40 -2.01 -9.23
C HIS A 7 6.23 -2.93 -9.60
N TRP A 8 6.56 -4.09 -10.16
CA TRP A 8 5.64 -5.22 -10.33
C TRP A 8 6.30 -6.41 -9.65
N TYR A 9 5.82 -6.75 -8.46
CA TYR A 9 6.45 -7.78 -7.63
C TYR A 9 6.08 -9.17 -8.15
N SER A 10 7.09 -10.03 -8.27
CA SER A 10 6.89 -11.44 -8.59
C SER A 10 6.52 -12.25 -7.35
N ALA A 11 5.76 -13.33 -7.52
CA ALA A 11 5.50 -14.32 -6.47
C ALA A 11 4.93 -13.74 -5.16
N GLU A 12 4.02 -12.77 -5.29
CA GLU A 12 3.22 -12.23 -4.18
C GLU A 12 2.42 -13.36 -3.50
N GLU A 13 1.66 -14.13 -4.29
CA GLU A 13 0.89 -15.29 -3.85
C GLU A 13 1.74 -16.43 -3.25
N GLY A 14 3.06 -16.39 -3.45
CA GLY A 14 4.02 -17.29 -2.82
C GLY A 14 4.44 -16.88 -1.41
N GLY A 15 3.84 -15.81 -0.86
CA GLY A 15 4.20 -15.22 0.43
C GLY A 15 5.09 -13.99 0.30
N LEU A 16 4.77 -13.08 -0.63
CA LEU A 16 5.42 -11.78 -0.83
C LEU A 16 6.90 -11.86 -1.24
N LEU A 17 7.33 -12.96 -1.86
CA LEU A 17 8.75 -13.27 -2.04
C LEU A 17 9.51 -12.21 -2.85
N GLY A 18 8.91 -11.70 -3.94
CA GLY A 18 9.53 -10.68 -4.77
C GLY A 18 9.67 -9.34 -4.06
N SER A 19 8.64 -8.89 -3.35
CA SER A 19 8.72 -7.63 -2.60
C SER A 19 9.67 -7.74 -1.41
N ILE A 20 9.71 -8.88 -0.72
CA ILE A 20 10.70 -9.14 0.34
C ILE A 20 12.12 -9.03 -0.20
N ASP A 21 12.44 -9.61 -1.35
CA ASP A 21 13.78 -9.51 -1.94
C ASP A 21 14.16 -8.05 -2.25
N VAL A 22 13.27 -7.32 -2.94
CA VAL A 22 13.50 -5.89 -3.26
C VAL A 22 13.74 -5.07 -1.99
N PHE A 23 12.88 -5.19 -0.98
CA PHE A 23 13.02 -4.42 0.25
C PHE A 23 14.20 -4.88 1.12
N SER A 24 14.61 -6.15 1.02
CA SER A 24 15.83 -6.67 1.67
C SER A 24 17.07 -6.02 1.08
N GLN A 25 17.12 -5.88 -0.25
CA GLN A 25 18.22 -5.18 -0.92
C GLN A 25 18.25 -3.69 -0.56
N TYR A 26 17.08 -3.04 -0.41
CA TYR A 26 17.00 -1.63 -0.04
C TYR A 26 17.51 -1.42 1.38
N SER A 27 17.12 -2.30 2.30
CA SER A 27 17.64 -2.35 3.67
C SER A 27 19.16 -2.55 3.68
N ALA A 28 19.69 -3.52 2.93
CA ALA A 28 21.11 -3.82 2.86
C ALA A 28 21.94 -2.65 2.31
N ARG A 29 21.40 -1.95 1.29
CA ARG A 29 22.00 -0.74 0.71
C ARG A 29 21.76 0.53 1.53
N LYS A 30 20.98 0.44 2.62
CA LYS A 30 20.56 1.58 3.46
C LYS A 30 19.85 2.67 2.66
N GLU A 31 19.08 2.26 1.67
CA GLU A 31 18.24 3.16 0.88
C GLU A 31 17.16 3.79 1.76
N VAL A 32 16.71 4.99 1.36
CA VAL A 32 15.67 5.73 2.07
C VAL A 32 14.38 5.72 1.26
N VAL A 33 13.37 5.01 1.75
CA VAL A 33 12.03 4.97 1.14
C VAL A 33 11.10 5.87 1.94
N VAL A 34 10.70 6.99 1.32
CA VAL A 34 9.85 8.01 1.93
C VAL A 34 8.38 7.60 1.96
N GLY A 35 7.93 6.81 0.98
CA GLY A 35 6.58 6.28 0.92
C GLY A 35 6.48 5.18 -0.12
N MET A 36 5.56 4.24 0.10
CA MET A 36 5.24 3.17 -0.84
C MET A 36 3.73 2.99 -0.86
N LEU A 37 3.16 2.97 -2.06
CA LEU A 37 1.74 2.72 -2.31
C LEU A 37 1.62 1.38 -3.02
N GLN A 38 0.82 0.48 -2.47
CA GLN A 38 0.45 -0.78 -3.12
C GLN A 38 -0.92 -0.63 -3.78
N GLN A 39 -1.06 -1.15 -4.99
CA GLN A 39 -2.33 -1.23 -5.71
C GLN A 39 -2.62 -2.67 -6.07
N ASP A 40 -3.56 -3.28 -5.36
CA ASP A 40 -3.94 -4.68 -5.53
C ASP A 40 -5.46 -4.77 -5.59
N MET A 41 -5.99 -5.50 -6.58
CA MET A 41 -7.43 -5.62 -6.89
C MET A 41 -8.18 -4.28 -7.05
N THR A 42 -7.74 -3.39 -7.94
CA THR A 42 -8.30 -2.04 -8.08
C THR A 42 -9.61 -1.90 -8.88
N GLY A 43 -10.10 -2.99 -9.50
CA GLY A 43 -11.15 -2.91 -10.53
C GLY A 43 -12.53 -3.47 -10.16
N TYR A 44 -12.66 -4.23 -9.08
CA TYR A 44 -13.90 -4.98 -8.80
C TYR A 44 -14.88 -4.20 -7.90
N THR A 45 -16.04 -3.84 -8.46
CA THR A 45 -17.12 -3.13 -7.73
C THR A 45 -18.46 -3.86 -7.77
N ALA A 46 -18.55 -5.00 -8.45
CA ALA A 46 -19.83 -5.71 -8.61
C ALA A 46 -20.33 -6.31 -7.29
N GLY A 47 -19.41 -6.77 -6.42
CA GLY A 47 -19.75 -7.32 -5.10
C GLY A 47 -20.38 -6.27 -4.19
N THR A 48 -19.73 -5.12 -4.03
CA THR A 48 -20.23 -4.01 -3.20
C THR A 48 -21.58 -3.51 -3.71
N LYS A 49 -21.75 -3.34 -5.03
CA LYS A 49 -23.03 -2.97 -5.64
C LYS A 49 -24.16 -3.97 -5.34
N LYS A 50 -23.88 -5.28 -5.40
CA LYS A 50 -24.87 -6.32 -5.09
C LYS A 50 -25.33 -6.26 -3.62
N GLU A 51 -24.45 -5.84 -2.73
CA GLU A 51 -24.72 -5.66 -1.30
C GLU A 51 -25.38 -4.30 -0.98
N GLY A 52 -25.65 -3.47 -1.99
CA GLY A 52 -26.22 -2.14 -1.81
C GLY A 52 -25.23 -1.11 -1.25
N VAL A 53 -23.93 -1.41 -1.34
CA VAL A 53 -22.85 -0.52 -0.92
C VAL A 53 -22.39 0.32 -2.11
N GLU A 54 -22.35 1.63 -1.92
CA GLU A 54 -21.89 2.57 -2.94
C GLU A 54 -20.42 2.33 -3.30
N PRO A 55 -20.00 2.64 -4.55
CA PRO A 55 -18.61 2.57 -4.96
C PRO A 55 -17.71 3.39 -4.03
N HIS A 56 -16.60 2.79 -3.60
CA HIS A 56 -15.63 3.43 -2.72
C HIS A 56 -14.22 2.90 -2.99
N PHE A 57 -13.20 3.66 -2.60
CA PHE A 57 -11.84 3.15 -2.48
C PHE A 57 -11.70 2.33 -1.20
N GLY A 58 -11.25 1.09 -1.30
CA GLY A 58 -10.85 0.31 -0.13
C GLY A 58 -9.49 0.78 0.39
N LEU A 59 -9.44 1.30 1.62
CA LEU A 59 -8.20 1.74 2.25
C LEU A 59 -7.84 0.82 3.41
N ILE A 60 -6.75 0.08 3.26
CA ILE A 60 -6.27 -0.86 4.28
C ILE A 60 -5.55 -0.09 5.40
N THR A 61 -5.92 -0.39 6.65
CA THR A 61 -5.45 0.33 7.84
C THR A 61 -4.52 -0.48 8.73
N ASP A 62 -4.52 -1.81 8.61
CA ASP A 62 -3.56 -2.68 9.26
C ASP A 62 -2.27 -2.81 8.46
N TYR A 63 -1.14 -2.99 9.16
CA TYR A 63 0.18 -3.13 8.55
C TYR A 63 0.59 -2.04 7.55
N THR A 64 0.06 -0.82 7.72
CA THR A 64 0.32 0.38 6.89
C THR A 64 0.74 1.56 7.78
N SER A 65 1.24 2.65 7.18
CA SER A 65 1.54 3.90 7.92
C SER A 65 0.29 4.75 8.07
N VAL A 66 0.01 5.19 9.31
CA VAL A 66 -1.12 6.07 9.62
C VAL A 66 -0.97 7.42 8.91
N GLU A 67 0.24 7.97 8.87
CA GLU A 67 0.54 9.25 8.22
C GLU A 67 0.30 9.18 6.71
N LEU A 68 0.78 8.11 6.07
CA LEU A 68 0.58 7.91 4.63
C LEU A 68 -0.90 7.67 4.30
N ASN A 69 -1.62 6.91 5.14
CA ASN A 69 -3.05 6.71 4.98
C ASN A 69 -3.83 8.02 5.11
N ASN A 70 -3.51 8.88 6.07
CA ASN A 70 -4.14 10.19 6.21
C ASN A 70 -3.87 11.09 5.01
N PHE A 71 -2.65 11.04 4.45
CA PHE A 71 -2.34 11.73 3.21
C PHE A 71 -3.16 11.20 2.02
N LEU A 72 -3.34 9.87 1.90
CA LEU A 72 -4.20 9.28 0.87
C LEU A 72 -5.66 9.70 1.03
N LYS A 73 -6.21 9.71 2.24
CA LYS A 73 -7.58 10.20 2.51
C LYS A 73 -7.76 11.64 2.05
N LEU A 74 -6.77 12.51 2.32
CA LEU A 74 -6.76 13.89 1.84
C LEU A 74 -6.79 13.96 0.30
N LEU A 75 -5.96 13.17 -0.38
CA LEU A 75 -5.92 13.13 -1.85
C LEU A 75 -7.24 12.61 -2.44
N ILE A 76 -7.81 11.55 -1.86
CA ILE A 76 -9.09 10.99 -2.30
C ILE A 76 -10.18 12.06 -2.19
N ASN A 77 -10.33 12.68 -1.02
CA ASN A 77 -11.34 13.72 -0.79
C ASN A 77 -11.15 14.97 -1.66
N THR A 78 -9.90 15.31 -2.02
CA THR A 78 -9.60 16.52 -2.80
C THR A 78 -9.81 16.30 -4.30
N TYR A 79 -9.45 15.12 -4.82
CA TYR A 79 -9.33 14.89 -6.26
C TYR A 79 -10.33 13.87 -6.82
N ASN A 80 -11.10 13.18 -5.98
CA ASN A 80 -12.06 12.17 -6.43
C ASN A 80 -13.44 12.44 -5.87
N SER A 81 -14.46 12.12 -6.66
CA SER A 81 -15.86 12.14 -6.22
C SER A 81 -16.29 10.84 -5.52
N ILE A 82 -15.47 9.79 -5.62
CA ILE A 82 -15.72 8.48 -5.02
C ILE A 82 -15.13 8.49 -3.59
N PRO A 83 -15.92 8.18 -2.55
CA PRO A 83 -15.42 8.17 -1.17
C PRO A 83 -14.45 7.02 -0.92
N TYR A 84 -13.75 7.03 0.21
CA TYR A 84 -13.02 5.85 0.70
C TYR A 84 -13.81 5.16 1.82
N GLN A 85 -13.55 3.88 2.00
CA GLN A 85 -13.95 3.13 3.17
C GLN A 85 -12.72 2.42 3.74
N GLU A 86 -12.50 2.59 5.04
CA GLU A 86 -11.42 1.90 5.74
C GLU A 86 -11.78 0.42 5.92
N SER A 87 -10.77 -0.43 5.76
CA SER A 87 -10.88 -1.87 5.95
C SER A 87 -9.58 -2.41 6.57
N SER A 88 -9.59 -3.68 6.92
CA SER A 88 -8.42 -4.40 7.41
C SER A 88 -8.39 -5.83 6.87
N CYS A 89 -7.18 -6.37 6.74
CA CYS A 89 -6.96 -7.73 6.28
C CYS A 89 -6.87 -8.75 7.42
N GLY A 90 -6.25 -8.37 8.53
CA GLY A 90 -5.94 -9.24 9.67
C GLY A 90 -4.69 -10.12 9.47
N TYR A 91 -4.02 -10.03 8.32
CA TYR A 91 -2.77 -10.74 7.99
C TYR A 91 -1.95 -9.98 6.94
N ALA A 92 -0.80 -10.53 6.54
CA ALA A 92 0.06 -10.00 5.48
C ALA A 92 -0.60 -10.16 4.09
N CYS A 93 -1.56 -9.29 3.76
CA CYS A 93 -2.44 -9.50 2.61
C CYS A 93 -1.90 -9.03 1.25
N SER A 94 -0.81 -8.24 1.21
CA SER A 94 -0.15 -7.86 -0.04
C SER A 94 1.23 -7.24 0.25
N ASP A 95 1.98 -6.87 -0.80
CA ASP A 95 3.38 -6.46 -0.74
C ASP A 95 3.68 -5.23 0.13
N HIS A 96 2.68 -4.40 0.44
CA HIS A 96 2.82 -3.28 1.39
C HIS A 96 3.36 -3.73 2.76
N ARG A 97 3.09 -4.99 3.12
CA ARG A 97 3.64 -5.60 4.34
C ARG A 97 5.16 -5.70 4.30
N SER A 98 5.75 -6.10 3.17
CA SER A 98 7.19 -6.32 3.00
C SER A 98 8.00 -5.05 3.30
N ARG A 99 7.49 -3.89 2.89
CA ARG A 99 8.08 -2.60 3.27
C ARG A 99 8.13 -2.43 4.78
N ASN A 100 7.06 -2.74 5.50
CA ASN A 100 6.95 -2.51 6.94
C ASN A 100 7.63 -3.59 7.81
N LEU A 101 8.10 -4.69 7.21
CA LEU A 101 8.82 -5.76 7.91
C LEU A 101 10.32 -5.47 8.09
N LEU A 102 10.91 -4.62 7.23
CA LEU A 102 12.36 -4.45 7.17
C LEU A 102 12.77 -3.04 7.62
N PRO A 103 13.93 -2.91 8.32
CA PRO A 103 14.46 -1.63 8.77
C PRO A 103 15.03 -0.84 7.58
N ILE A 104 14.14 -0.22 6.81
CA ILE A 104 14.51 0.68 5.72
C ILE A 104 14.63 2.09 6.28
N GLY A 105 15.67 2.80 5.84
CA GLY A 105 15.93 4.17 6.27
C GLY A 105 14.70 5.06 6.09
N SER A 106 14.37 5.82 7.12
CA SER A 106 13.44 6.95 7.02
C SER A 106 14.26 8.23 7.01
N ARG A 107 13.78 9.26 6.30
CA ARG A 107 14.35 10.61 6.50
C ARG A 107 14.02 11.04 7.92
N LYS A 108 15.06 11.28 8.72
CA LYS A 108 14.93 12.16 9.88
C LYS A 108 14.75 13.58 9.33
N ASN A 109 13.64 14.21 9.69
CA ASN A 109 13.42 15.63 9.41
C ASN A 109 14.52 16.47 10.05
#